data_AF-A0A9Q4FIT6-F1
#
_entry.id   AF-A0A9Q4FIT6-F1
#
_cell.length_a   1.000
_cell.length_b   1.000
_cell.length_c   1.000
_cell.angle_alpha   90.00
_cell.angle_beta   90.00
_cell.angle_gamma   90.00
#
_symmetry.space_group_name_H-M   'P 1'
#
loop_
_entity.id
_entity.type
_entity.pdbx_description
1 polymer ?
#
loop_
_entity_poly.entity_id
_entity_poly.type
_entity_poly.pdbx_seq_one_letter_code
_entity_poly.pdbx_strand_id
1 'polypeptide(L)'
;LGLNGAGVAFALSACVSASLGVYWVRKRVGLVLTRNLKLLRLHAVRTFRIALPAMAANLATPIGLAYLVASLSAFGTSALAAMTVLDRVLQFSYCAFFALPGALAPVLGQNIGAQRDDRVSAAIVFTRRLVVGYGLTVWLILVLCGAMIADLYQLEGDARTLFLAFCHFGGGLWVIIGLDFVAIAVFMTMNRSWWVPVFAWLRATAGTVPFVYAGTHWFGSSGAFPGMLAGNAVIALISITTASLTAKRFFTSRARAKCAGAH
;
A
#
# COMPACT_ATOMS: atom_id res chain seq x y z
N LEU A 1 -30.04 -6.95 -13.30
CA LEU A 1 -29.70 -7.34 -11.91
C LEU A 1 -28.87 -6.29 -11.15
N GLY A 2 -28.27 -5.27 -11.80
CA GLY A 2 -27.64 -4.13 -11.09
C GLY A 2 -26.62 -4.54 -10.03
N LEU A 3 -26.61 -3.85 -8.89
CA LEU A 3 -25.76 -4.16 -7.72
C LEU A 3 -25.93 -5.59 -7.19
N ASN A 4 -27.17 -6.09 -7.14
CA ASN A 4 -27.46 -7.46 -6.70
C ASN A 4 -26.85 -8.51 -7.64
N GLY A 5 -26.81 -8.22 -8.95
CA GLY A 5 -26.17 -9.06 -9.95
C GLY A 5 -24.65 -9.12 -9.81
N ALA A 6 -24.02 -7.98 -9.52
CA ALA A 6 -22.58 -7.93 -9.23
C ALA A 6 -22.23 -8.77 -8.00
N GLY A 7 -23.06 -8.71 -6.94
CA GLY A 7 -22.90 -9.54 -5.75
C GLY A 7 -23.01 -11.04 -6.03
N VAL A 8 -24.04 -11.46 -6.77
CA VAL A 8 -24.22 -12.88 -7.15
C VAL A 8 -23.07 -13.37 -8.04
N ALA A 9 -22.63 -12.56 -9.01
CA ALA A 9 -21.52 -12.90 -9.89
C ALA A 9 -20.19 -13.09 -9.10
N PHE A 10 -19.93 -12.23 -8.12
CA PHE A 10 -18.77 -12.36 -7.25
C PHE A 10 -18.84 -13.63 -6.39
N ALA A 11 -20.00 -13.90 -5.77
CA ALA A 11 -20.21 -15.10 -4.96
C ALA A 11 -20.02 -16.39 -5.79
N LEU A 12 -20.58 -16.44 -7.00
CA LEU A 12 -20.40 -17.57 -7.90
C LEU A 12 -18.93 -17.74 -8.32
N SER A 13 -18.24 -16.66 -8.66
CA SER A 13 -16.81 -16.69 -9.03
C SER A 13 -15.94 -17.18 -7.88
N ALA A 14 -16.23 -16.77 -6.65
CA ALA A 14 -15.55 -17.22 -5.44
C ALA A 14 -15.81 -18.71 -5.16
N CYS A 15 -17.06 -19.18 -5.30
CA CYS A 15 -17.41 -20.58 -5.16
C CYS A 15 -16.68 -21.46 -6.19
N VAL A 16 -16.68 -21.07 -7.47
CA VAL A 16 -15.97 -21.79 -8.53
C VAL A 16 -14.47 -21.85 -8.24
N SER A 17 -13.85 -20.73 -7.85
CA SER A 17 -12.44 -20.67 -7.51
C SER A 17 -12.09 -21.56 -6.31
N ALA A 18 -12.93 -21.55 -5.27
CA ALA A 18 -12.75 -22.41 -4.09
C ALA A 18 -12.90 -23.89 -4.43
N SER A 19 -13.91 -24.26 -5.21
CA SER A 19 -14.14 -25.64 -5.66
C SER A 19 -12.99 -26.16 -6.51
N LEU A 20 -12.49 -25.35 -7.46
CA LEU A 20 -11.31 -25.68 -8.26
C LEU A 20 -10.06 -25.83 -7.39
N GLY A 21 -9.84 -24.91 -6.43
CA GLY A 21 -8.73 -24.99 -5.48
C GLY A 21 -8.75 -26.31 -4.68
N VAL A 22 -9.90 -26.68 -4.13
CA VAL A 22 -10.06 -27.94 -3.40
C VAL A 22 -9.84 -29.15 -4.32
N TYR A 23 -10.38 -29.11 -5.54
CA TYR A 23 -10.18 -30.17 -6.53
C TYR A 23 -8.69 -30.39 -6.83
N TRP A 24 -7.96 -29.31 -7.13
CA TRP A 24 -6.54 -29.36 -7.46
C TRP A 24 -5.68 -29.80 -6.28
N VAL A 25 -5.96 -29.30 -5.07
CA VAL A 25 -5.25 -29.72 -3.84
C VAL A 25 -5.47 -31.21 -3.61
N ARG A 26 -6.71 -31.71 -3.75
CA ARG A 26 -7.00 -33.14 -3.60
C ARG A 26 -6.29 -33.99 -4.66
N LYS A 27 -6.30 -33.56 -5.92
CA LYS A 27 -5.73 -34.30 -7.05
C LYS A 27 -4.19 -34.30 -7.05
N ARG A 28 -3.54 -33.18 -6.70
CA ARG A 28 -2.09 -33.02 -6.82
C ARG A 28 -1.33 -33.23 -5.51
N VAL A 29 -1.93 -32.86 -4.37
CA VAL A 29 -1.28 -32.92 -3.05
C VAL A 29 -1.75 -34.14 -2.26
N GLY A 30 -2.85 -34.79 -2.65
CA GLY A 30 -3.36 -36.01 -1.99
C GLY A 30 -3.92 -35.75 -0.59
N LEU A 31 -4.19 -34.49 -0.24
CA LEU A 31 -4.77 -34.12 1.06
C LEU A 31 -6.20 -34.66 1.18
N VAL A 32 -6.40 -35.59 2.11
CA VAL A 32 -7.72 -36.10 2.49
C VAL A 32 -8.30 -35.16 3.54
N LEU A 33 -9.51 -34.65 3.32
CA LEU A 33 -10.23 -33.85 4.32
C LEU A 33 -10.57 -34.73 5.52
N THR A 34 -9.72 -34.73 6.54
CA THR A 34 -9.98 -35.46 7.79
C THR A 34 -10.82 -34.57 8.71
N ARG A 35 -12.03 -35.04 9.07
CA ARG A 35 -12.91 -34.35 10.02
C ARG A 35 -12.49 -34.67 11.45
N ASN A 36 -11.37 -34.11 11.90
CA ASN A 36 -10.98 -34.17 13.31
C ASN A 36 -11.12 -32.78 13.95
N LEU A 37 -12.19 -32.59 14.72
CA LEU A 37 -12.51 -31.30 15.36
C LEU A 37 -11.46 -30.84 16.37
N LYS A 38 -10.76 -31.75 17.05
CA LYS A 38 -9.65 -31.41 17.97
C LYS A 38 -8.43 -30.90 17.21
N LEU A 39 -8.04 -31.58 16.14
CA LEU A 39 -6.95 -31.13 15.27
C LEU A 39 -7.32 -29.82 14.57
N LEU A 40 -8.57 -29.69 14.11
CA LEU A 40 -9.08 -28.45 13.50
C LEU A 40 -8.98 -27.28 14.48
N ARG A 41 -9.39 -27.45 15.75
CA ARG A 41 -9.27 -26.40 16.78
C ARG A 41 -7.81 -26.04 17.05
N LEU A 42 -6.94 -27.03 17.19
CA LEU A 42 -5.50 -26.81 17.43
C LEU A 42 -4.85 -26.04 16.27
N HIS A 43 -5.10 -26.47 15.03
CA HIS A 43 -4.61 -25.80 13.83
C HIS A 43 -5.24 -24.42 13.65
N ALA A 44 -6.55 -24.27 13.91
CA ALA A 44 -7.22 -22.97 13.84
C ALA A 44 -6.59 -21.97 14.81
N VAL A 45 -6.35 -22.34 16.07
CA VAL A 45 -5.69 -21.44 17.04
C VAL A 45 -4.28 -21.03 16.57
N ARG A 46 -3.49 -21.99 16.06
CA ARG A 46 -2.15 -21.68 15.52
C ARG A 46 -2.22 -20.77 14.30
N THR A 47 -3.16 -21.02 13.39
CA THR A 47 -3.39 -20.21 12.20
C THR A 47 -3.86 -18.80 12.59
N PHE A 48 -4.83 -18.67 13.49
CA PHE A 48 -5.32 -17.38 13.96
C PHE A 48 -4.23 -16.55 14.64
N ARG A 49 -3.30 -17.17 15.37
CA ARG A 49 -2.17 -16.45 15.98
C ARG A 49 -1.26 -15.76 14.94
N ILE A 50 -1.20 -16.29 13.72
CA ILE A 50 -0.41 -15.74 12.61
C ILE A 50 -1.28 -14.85 11.70
N ALA A 51 -2.51 -15.29 11.42
CA ALA A 51 -3.44 -14.61 10.54
C ALA A 51 -4.00 -13.33 11.16
N LEU A 52 -4.30 -13.31 12.47
CA LEU A 52 -4.92 -12.15 13.11
C LEU A 52 -4.03 -10.88 13.03
N PRO A 53 -2.71 -10.93 13.34
CA PRO A 53 -1.84 -9.78 13.12
C PRO A 53 -1.72 -9.38 11.65
N ALA A 54 -1.67 -10.35 10.73
CA ALA A 54 -1.63 -10.09 9.30
C ALA A 54 -2.93 -9.44 8.79
N MET A 55 -4.09 -9.87 9.28
CA MET A 55 -5.38 -9.26 8.98
C MET A 55 -5.45 -7.84 9.53
N ALA A 56 -5.04 -7.63 10.79
CA ALA A 56 -4.97 -6.31 11.39
C ALA A 56 -4.06 -5.37 10.58
N ALA A 57 -2.91 -5.86 10.09
CA ALA A 57 -2.02 -5.11 9.20
C ALA A 57 -2.73 -4.65 7.91
N ASN A 58 -3.45 -5.56 7.26
CA ASN A 58 -4.14 -5.29 6.00
C ASN A 58 -5.40 -4.43 6.17
N LEU A 59 -5.98 -4.37 7.38
CA LEU A 59 -7.15 -3.54 7.68
C LEU A 59 -6.81 -2.05 7.85
N ALA A 60 -5.55 -1.70 8.10
CA ALA A 60 -5.16 -0.29 8.31
C ALA A 60 -5.54 0.58 7.10
N THR A 61 -5.18 0.17 5.88
CA THR A 61 -5.48 0.91 4.65
C THR A 61 -6.98 1.15 4.43
N PRO A 62 -7.87 0.13 4.42
CA PRO A 62 -9.29 0.36 4.22
C PRO A 62 -9.93 1.15 5.36
N ILE A 63 -9.43 1.07 6.59
CA ILE A 63 -9.92 1.90 7.70
C ILE A 63 -9.60 3.38 7.48
N GLY A 64 -8.36 3.69 7.07
CA GLY A 64 -7.99 5.07 6.74
C GLY A 64 -8.82 5.64 5.58
N LEU A 65 -9.04 4.83 4.53
CA LEU A 65 -9.91 5.23 3.41
C LEU A 65 -11.38 5.38 3.84
N ALA A 66 -11.90 4.50 4.70
CA ALA A 66 -13.25 4.60 5.21
C ALA A 66 -13.49 5.90 5.99
N TYR A 67 -12.50 6.34 6.79
CA TYR A 67 -12.57 7.62 7.48
C TYR A 67 -12.63 8.80 6.51
N LEU A 68 -11.81 8.78 5.46
CA LEU A 68 -11.82 9.81 4.42
C LEU A 68 -13.20 9.86 3.70
N VAL A 69 -13.72 8.70 3.31
CA VAL A 69 -15.04 8.59 2.65
C VAL A 69 -16.17 9.08 3.56
N ALA A 70 -16.14 8.70 4.85
CA ALA A 70 -17.10 9.19 5.83
C ALA A 70 -17.00 10.72 6.00
N SER A 71 -15.79 11.28 6.03
CA SER A 71 -15.57 12.73 6.10
C SER A 71 -16.11 13.45 4.86
N LEU A 72 -15.95 12.85 3.68
CA LEU A 72 -16.45 13.39 2.41
C LEU A 72 -17.97 13.26 2.24
N SER A 73 -18.61 12.27 2.87
CA SER A 73 -20.07 12.11 2.77
C SER A 73 -20.86 13.31 3.30
N ALA A 74 -20.28 14.10 4.21
CA ALA A 74 -20.87 15.34 4.71
C ALA A 74 -20.95 16.45 3.65
N PHE A 75 -20.15 16.36 2.58
CA PHE A 75 -20.08 17.35 1.50
C PHE A 75 -20.91 16.95 0.26
N GLY A 76 -21.60 15.82 0.29
CA GLY A 76 -22.53 15.39 -0.76
C GLY A 76 -22.01 14.29 -1.69
N THR A 77 -22.89 13.81 -2.57
CA THR A 77 -22.64 12.66 -3.45
C THR A 77 -21.66 12.97 -4.59
N SER A 78 -21.53 14.23 -5.01
CA SER A 78 -20.56 14.66 -6.02
C SER A 78 -19.11 14.45 -5.58
N ALA A 79 -18.78 14.77 -4.32
CA ALA A 79 -17.45 14.55 -3.76
C ALA A 79 -17.11 13.04 -3.66
N LEU A 80 -18.10 12.20 -3.35
CA LEU A 80 -17.95 10.74 -3.36
C LEU A 80 -17.76 10.18 -4.79
N ALA A 81 -18.38 10.78 -5.79
CA ALA A 81 -18.18 10.40 -7.18
C ALA A 81 -16.73 10.68 -7.63
N ALA A 82 -16.19 11.85 -7.26
CA ALA A 82 -14.79 12.22 -7.55
C ALA A 82 -13.79 11.22 -6.96
N MET A 83 -14.06 10.67 -5.77
CA MET A 83 -13.21 9.64 -5.16
C MET A 83 -13.03 8.40 -6.04
N THR A 84 -14.07 8.00 -6.76
CA THR A 84 -13.98 6.84 -7.67
C THR A 84 -13.06 7.13 -8.85
N VAL A 85 -13.11 8.35 -9.38
CA VAL A 85 -12.23 8.77 -10.48
C VAL A 85 -10.79 8.92 -9.99
N LEU A 86 -10.60 9.55 -8.83
CA LEU A 86 -9.30 9.68 -8.17
C LEU A 86 -8.63 8.33 -7.95
N ASP A 87 -9.34 7.37 -7.37
CA ASP A 87 -8.80 6.03 -7.11
C ASP A 87 -8.36 5.32 -8.40
N ARG A 88 -9.16 5.40 -9.46
CA ARG A 88 -8.82 4.84 -10.79
C ARG A 88 -7.59 5.50 -11.39
N VAL A 89 -7.55 6.83 -11.40
CA VAL A 89 -6.43 7.58 -11.96
C VAL A 89 -5.17 7.30 -11.14
N LEU A 90 -5.26 7.24 -9.82
CA LEU A 90 -4.16 6.93 -8.93
C LEU A 90 -3.62 5.51 -9.17
N GLN A 91 -4.49 4.50 -9.19
CA GLN A 91 -4.10 3.11 -9.43
C GLN A 91 -3.46 2.95 -10.80
N PHE A 92 -4.03 3.56 -11.85
CA PHE A 92 -3.48 3.51 -13.19
C PHE A 92 -2.11 4.21 -13.27
N SER A 93 -2.03 5.43 -12.76
CA SER A 93 -0.85 6.29 -12.89
C SER A 93 0.33 5.80 -12.06
N TYR A 94 0.07 5.13 -10.93
CA TYR A 94 1.10 4.69 -9.99
C TYR A 94 1.11 3.16 -9.79
N CYS A 95 0.57 2.40 -10.74
CA CYS A 95 0.51 0.93 -10.70
C CYS A 95 1.86 0.29 -10.39
N ALA A 96 2.94 0.85 -10.94
CA ALA A 96 4.31 0.38 -10.75
C ALA A 96 4.71 0.39 -9.27
N PHE A 97 4.26 1.37 -8.47
CA PHE A 97 4.60 1.46 -7.05
C PHE A 97 4.05 0.28 -6.25
N PHE A 98 2.83 -0.16 -6.56
CA PHE A 98 2.20 -1.31 -5.89
C PHE A 98 2.92 -2.63 -6.18
N ALA A 99 3.59 -2.74 -7.33
CA ALA A 99 4.39 -3.92 -7.69
C ALA A 99 5.78 -3.95 -7.01
N LEU A 100 6.29 -2.80 -6.56
CA LEU A 100 7.66 -2.67 -6.07
C LEU A 100 8.00 -3.60 -4.90
N PRO A 101 7.17 -3.73 -3.82
CA PRO A 101 7.54 -4.60 -2.71
C PRO A 101 7.70 -6.06 -3.15
N GLY A 102 6.81 -6.53 -4.05
CA GLY A 102 6.84 -7.89 -4.57
C GLY A 102 8.03 -8.17 -5.49
N ALA A 103 8.48 -7.17 -6.26
CA ALA A 103 9.65 -7.30 -7.13
C ALA A 103 10.98 -7.08 -6.40
N LEU A 104 11.04 -6.08 -5.52
CA LEU A 104 12.27 -5.67 -4.85
C LEU A 104 12.64 -6.63 -3.71
N ALA A 105 11.67 -7.15 -2.96
CA ALA A 105 11.97 -8.01 -1.81
C ALA A 105 12.75 -9.30 -2.18
N PRO A 106 12.39 -10.04 -3.25
CA PRO A 106 13.21 -11.16 -3.73
C PRO A 106 14.62 -10.76 -4.15
N VAL A 107 14.76 -9.64 -4.88
CA VAL A 107 16.07 -9.13 -5.32
C VAL A 107 16.97 -8.80 -4.12
N LEU A 108 16.46 -8.09 -3.12
CA LEU A 108 17.23 -7.81 -1.91
C LEU A 108 17.51 -9.10 -1.13
N GLY A 109 16.51 -9.97 -0.95
CA GLY A 109 16.65 -11.23 -0.22
C GLY A 109 17.72 -12.16 -0.82
N GLN A 110 17.75 -12.30 -2.15
CA GLN A 110 18.75 -13.10 -2.86
C GLN A 110 20.16 -12.52 -2.67
N ASN A 111 20.34 -11.20 -2.80
CA ASN A 111 21.66 -10.58 -2.63
C ASN A 111 22.12 -10.59 -1.17
N ILE A 112 21.20 -10.44 -0.20
CA ILE A 112 21.48 -10.61 1.23
C ILE A 112 21.94 -12.06 1.50
N GLY A 113 21.23 -13.06 0.96
CA GLY A 113 21.59 -14.47 1.08
C GLY A 113 22.96 -14.79 0.46
N ALA A 114 23.28 -14.17 -0.68
CA ALA A 114 24.57 -14.31 -1.38
C ALA A 114 25.72 -13.47 -0.78
N GLN A 115 25.48 -12.83 0.36
CA GLN A 115 26.44 -11.97 1.06
C GLN A 115 26.92 -10.71 0.30
N ARG A 116 26.19 -10.25 -0.72
CA ARG A 116 26.53 -9.13 -1.61
C ARG A 116 25.87 -7.81 -1.20
N ASP A 117 26.33 -7.24 -0.08
CA ASP A 117 25.73 -6.05 0.54
C ASP A 117 25.85 -4.76 -0.30
N ASP A 118 26.91 -4.70 -1.11
CA ASP A 118 27.12 -3.69 -2.15
C ASP A 118 25.96 -3.68 -3.16
N ARG A 119 25.54 -4.87 -3.62
CA ARG A 119 24.43 -5.02 -4.57
C ARG A 119 23.09 -4.71 -3.93
N VAL A 120 22.89 -5.05 -2.66
CA VAL A 120 21.67 -4.69 -1.92
C VAL A 120 21.53 -3.17 -1.82
N SER A 121 22.62 -2.48 -1.46
CA SER A 121 22.64 -1.02 -1.36
C SER A 121 22.43 -0.35 -2.72
N ALA A 122 23.09 -0.85 -3.77
CA ALA A 122 22.92 -0.38 -5.13
C ALA A 122 21.48 -0.56 -5.62
N ALA A 123 20.85 -1.71 -5.36
CA ALA A 123 19.46 -1.97 -5.71
C ALA A 123 18.50 -1.01 -5.01
N ILE A 124 18.67 -0.76 -3.71
CA ILE A 124 17.84 0.21 -2.96
C ILE A 124 17.98 1.62 -3.55
N VAL A 125 19.20 2.07 -3.83
CA VAL A 125 19.45 3.41 -4.39
C VAL A 125 18.87 3.53 -5.81
N PHE A 126 19.09 2.51 -6.64
CA PHE A 126 18.54 2.44 -7.99
C PHE A 126 17.02 2.51 -7.97
N THR A 127 16.35 1.68 -7.16
CA THR A 127 14.89 1.70 -7.07
C THR A 127 14.38 3.04 -6.53
N ARG A 128 15.03 3.65 -5.53
CA ARG A 128 14.65 5.00 -5.06
C ARG A 128 14.70 6.04 -6.19
N ARG A 129 15.77 6.04 -7.00
CA ARG A 129 15.89 6.93 -8.15
C ARG A 129 14.80 6.67 -9.19
N LEU A 130 14.50 5.39 -9.47
CA LEU A 130 13.40 5.03 -10.36
C LEU A 130 12.05 5.54 -9.84
N VAL A 131 11.75 5.35 -8.55
CA VAL A 131 10.50 5.84 -7.94
C VAL A 131 10.36 7.35 -8.08
N VAL A 132 11.44 8.10 -7.78
CA VAL A 132 11.43 9.57 -7.92
C VAL A 132 11.28 9.97 -9.38
N GLY A 133 12.09 9.42 -10.29
CA GLY A 133 12.05 9.78 -11.71
C GLY A 133 10.70 9.45 -12.37
N TYR A 134 10.20 8.23 -12.18
CA TYR A 134 8.89 7.81 -12.66
C TYR A 134 7.77 8.64 -12.01
N GLY A 135 7.80 8.79 -10.69
CA GLY A 135 6.77 9.51 -9.95
C GLY A 135 6.65 10.98 -10.35
N LEU A 136 7.78 11.67 -10.53
CA LEU A 136 7.81 13.05 -11.01
C LEU A 136 7.34 13.17 -12.46
N THR A 137 7.71 12.21 -13.32
CA THR A 137 7.25 12.18 -14.72
C THR A 137 5.73 12.01 -14.79
N VAL A 138 5.19 11.06 -14.04
CA VAL A 138 3.74 10.83 -13.93
C VAL A 138 3.04 12.06 -13.36
N TRP A 139 3.58 12.65 -12.29
CA TRP A 139 3.00 13.85 -11.69
C TRP A 139 2.96 15.01 -12.69
N LEU A 140 4.04 15.24 -13.45
CA LEU A 140 4.06 16.27 -14.49
C LEU A 140 2.99 16.01 -15.56
N ILE A 141 2.82 14.77 -16.00
CA ILE A 141 1.76 14.39 -16.94
C ILE A 141 0.37 14.68 -16.33
N LEU A 142 0.15 14.36 -15.05
CA LEU A 142 -1.11 14.65 -14.36
C LEU A 142 -1.37 16.14 -14.21
N VAL A 143 -0.35 16.95 -13.97
CA VAL A 143 -0.47 18.43 -13.93
C VAL A 143 -0.91 18.98 -15.28
N LEU A 144 -0.32 18.48 -16.38
CA LEU A 144 -0.61 18.96 -17.73
C LEU A 144 -1.94 18.45 -18.28
N CYS A 145 -2.25 17.17 -18.06
CA CYS A 145 -3.44 16.51 -18.60
C CYS A 145 -4.62 16.48 -17.63
N GLY A 146 -4.47 16.97 -16.39
CA GLY A 146 -5.48 16.87 -15.34
C GLY A 146 -6.84 17.46 -15.73
N ALA A 147 -6.85 18.63 -16.38
CA ALA A 147 -8.09 19.25 -16.88
C ALA A 147 -8.78 18.37 -17.93
N MET A 148 -8.02 17.84 -18.90
CA MET A 148 -8.55 16.96 -19.94
C MET A 148 -9.11 15.66 -19.35
N ILE A 149 -8.46 15.09 -18.34
CA ILE A 149 -8.95 13.89 -17.66
C ILE A 149 -10.24 14.21 -16.89
N ALA A 150 -10.31 15.38 -16.23
CA ALA A 150 -11.53 15.81 -15.54
C ALA A 150 -12.71 15.99 -16.50
N ASP A 151 -12.46 16.54 -17.70
CA ASP A 151 -13.47 16.67 -18.77
C ASP A 151 -13.94 15.30 -19.29
N LEU A 152 -13.01 14.35 -19.48
CA LEU A 152 -13.33 13.00 -19.93
C LEU A 152 -14.26 12.26 -18.96
N TYR A 153 -14.08 12.50 -17.65
CA TYR A 153 -14.94 11.94 -16.61
C TYR A 153 -16.17 12.81 -16.28
N GLN A 154 -16.39 13.89 -17.03
CA GLN A 154 -17.50 14.83 -16.83
C GLN A 154 -17.58 15.33 -15.37
N LEU A 155 -16.42 15.64 -14.77
CA LEU A 155 -16.36 16.16 -13.41
C LEU A 155 -16.73 17.65 -13.39
N GLU A 156 -17.72 17.98 -12.55
CA GLU A 156 -18.24 19.33 -12.38
C GLU A 156 -18.17 19.80 -10.91
N GLY A 157 -18.15 21.12 -10.71
CA GLY A 157 -18.16 21.76 -9.38
C GLY A 157 -17.06 21.23 -8.45
N ASP A 158 -17.44 20.88 -7.22
CA ASP A 158 -16.57 20.35 -6.16
C ASP A 158 -15.79 19.09 -6.58
N ALA A 159 -16.37 18.26 -7.43
CA ALA A 159 -15.73 17.04 -7.90
C ALA A 159 -14.50 17.35 -8.77
N ARG A 160 -14.62 18.38 -9.61
CA ARG A 160 -13.53 18.84 -10.49
C ARG A 160 -12.43 19.51 -9.70
N THR A 161 -12.76 20.41 -8.78
CA THR A 161 -11.77 21.10 -7.94
C THR A 161 -11.00 20.12 -7.07
N LEU A 162 -11.66 19.13 -6.48
CA LEU A 162 -11.00 18.05 -5.73
C LEU A 162 -10.03 17.25 -6.62
N PHE A 163 -10.46 16.88 -7.82
CA PHE A 163 -9.62 16.13 -8.76
C PHE A 163 -8.39 16.93 -9.21
N LEU A 164 -8.56 18.20 -9.57
CA LEU A 164 -7.44 19.06 -9.97
C LEU A 164 -6.48 19.34 -8.82
N ALA A 165 -6.97 19.48 -7.58
CA ALA A 165 -6.11 19.60 -6.41
C ALA A 165 -5.22 18.36 -6.22
N PHE A 166 -5.74 17.16 -6.49
CA PHE A 166 -4.93 15.95 -6.54
C PHE A 166 -3.89 16.00 -7.67
N CYS A 167 -4.28 16.34 -8.89
CA CYS A 167 -3.34 16.41 -10.03
C CYS A 167 -2.19 17.39 -9.76
N HIS A 168 -2.49 18.57 -9.21
CA HIS A 168 -1.50 19.61 -8.96
C HIS A 168 -0.62 19.32 -7.75
N PHE A 169 -1.21 18.95 -6.61
CA PHE A 169 -0.47 18.81 -5.35
C PHE A 169 -0.35 17.36 -4.90
N GLY A 170 -1.43 16.60 -5.01
CA GLY A 170 -1.49 15.21 -4.56
C GLY A 170 -0.50 14.29 -5.26
N GLY A 171 -0.34 14.42 -6.58
CA GLY A 171 0.61 13.61 -7.36
C GLY A 171 2.07 13.79 -6.92
N GLY A 172 2.46 14.99 -6.51
CA GLY A 172 3.80 15.28 -5.98
C GLY A 172 4.03 14.60 -4.64
N LEU A 173 3.08 14.69 -3.71
CA LEU A 173 3.13 13.97 -2.43
C LEU A 173 3.18 12.46 -2.61
N TRP A 174 2.53 11.96 -3.66
CA TRP A 174 2.50 10.53 -3.97
C TRP A 174 3.86 9.97 -4.40
N VAL A 175 4.79 10.82 -4.85
CA VAL A 175 6.20 10.43 -5.07
C VAL A 175 6.87 10.05 -3.73
N ILE A 176 6.62 10.83 -2.68
CA ILE A 176 7.14 10.56 -1.33
C ILE A 176 6.54 9.26 -0.79
N ILE A 177 5.23 9.07 -0.97
CA ILE A 177 4.58 7.83 -0.53
C ILE A 177 5.01 6.63 -1.39
N GLY A 178 5.34 6.83 -2.67
CA GLY A 178 5.98 5.82 -3.52
C GLY A 178 7.29 5.29 -2.93
N LEU A 179 8.09 6.15 -2.29
CA LEU A 179 9.32 5.74 -1.63
C LEU A 179 9.08 4.86 -0.39
N ASP A 180 7.90 4.93 0.22
CA ASP A 180 7.49 4.03 1.31
C ASP A 180 7.38 2.58 0.84
N PHE A 181 6.99 2.33 -0.41
CA PHE A 181 6.98 0.97 -0.97
C PHE A 181 8.38 0.34 -1.01
N VAL A 182 9.43 1.16 -1.19
CA VAL A 182 10.83 0.72 -1.07
C VAL A 182 11.15 0.41 0.40
N ALA A 183 10.70 1.24 1.34
CA ALA A 183 10.88 1.01 2.77
C ALA A 183 10.22 -0.31 3.23
N ILE A 184 9.02 -0.61 2.74
CA ILE A 184 8.33 -1.87 2.99
C ILE A 184 9.17 -3.07 2.55
N ALA A 185 9.74 -3.03 1.33
CA ALA A 185 10.62 -4.10 0.84
C ALA A 185 11.86 -4.31 1.72
N VAL A 186 12.45 -3.22 2.23
CA VAL A 186 13.58 -3.26 3.16
C VAL A 186 13.18 -3.91 4.49
N PHE A 187 12.04 -3.53 5.07
CA PHE A 187 11.56 -4.13 6.32
C PHE A 187 11.28 -5.62 6.19
N MET A 188 10.66 -6.04 5.09
CA MET A 188 10.36 -7.45 4.82
C MET A 188 11.63 -8.30 4.69
N THR A 189 12.70 -7.75 4.11
CA THR A 189 13.92 -8.50 3.78
C THR A 189 14.94 -8.53 4.91
N MET A 190 14.92 -7.54 5.80
CA MET A 190 15.89 -7.43 6.91
C MET A 190 15.34 -7.94 8.25
N ASN A 191 14.37 -8.86 8.21
CA ASN A 191 13.71 -9.47 9.39
C ASN A 191 13.11 -8.43 10.36
N ARG A 192 12.56 -7.36 9.81
CA ARG A 192 11.91 -6.28 10.58
C ARG A 192 10.49 -6.00 10.05
N SER A 193 9.83 -7.05 9.55
CA SER A 193 8.50 -7.00 8.93
C SER A 193 7.41 -6.44 9.85
N TRP A 194 7.63 -6.41 11.17
CA TRP A 194 6.72 -5.79 12.14
C TRP A 194 6.60 -4.26 11.97
N TRP A 195 7.58 -3.59 11.34
CA TRP A 195 7.45 -2.16 11.00
C TRP A 195 6.40 -1.90 9.93
N VAL A 196 6.16 -2.86 9.02
CA VAL A 196 5.16 -2.72 7.94
C VAL A 196 3.75 -2.46 8.49
N PRO A 197 3.19 -3.29 9.40
CA PRO A 197 1.90 -2.99 10.01
C PRO A 197 1.91 -1.73 10.86
N VAL A 198 3.01 -1.44 11.56
CA VAL A 198 3.11 -0.23 12.41
C VAL A 198 2.97 1.03 11.56
N PHE A 199 3.73 1.14 10.46
CA PHE A 199 3.62 2.28 9.57
C PHE A 199 2.30 2.31 8.81
N ALA A 200 1.72 1.14 8.49
CA ALA A 200 0.38 1.09 7.90
C ALA A 200 -0.68 1.69 8.85
N TRP A 201 -0.66 1.33 10.13
CA TRP A 201 -1.58 1.89 11.13
C TRP A 201 -1.30 3.34 11.45
N LEU A 202 -0.04 3.74 11.59
CA LEU A 202 0.35 5.14 11.77
C LEU A 202 -0.16 6.00 10.62
N ARG A 203 -0.05 5.50 9.38
CA ARG A 203 -0.57 6.18 8.20
C ARG A 203 -2.09 6.31 8.27
N ALA A 204 -2.78 5.20 8.54
CA ALA A 204 -4.24 5.16 8.61
C ALA A 204 -4.83 6.05 9.73
N THR A 205 -4.11 6.23 10.84
CA THR A 205 -4.57 7.01 12.00
C THR A 205 -3.93 8.39 12.04
N ALA A 206 -2.68 8.49 12.49
CA ALA A 206 -1.97 9.75 12.65
C ALA A 206 -1.69 10.48 11.32
N GLY A 207 -1.53 9.74 10.22
CA GLY A 207 -1.37 10.30 8.88
C GLY A 207 -2.69 10.77 8.26
N THR A 208 -3.76 9.99 8.40
CA THR A 208 -5.05 10.34 7.76
C THR A 208 -5.92 11.22 8.64
N VAL A 209 -6.24 10.80 9.87
CA VAL A 209 -7.32 11.39 10.68
C VAL A 209 -7.13 12.89 10.95
N PRO A 210 -6.02 13.35 11.58
CA PRO A 210 -5.88 14.77 11.91
C PRO A 210 -5.70 15.65 10.67
N PHE A 211 -5.06 15.13 9.62
CA PHE A 211 -4.82 15.90 8.40
C PHE A 211 -6.06 16.03 7.52
N VAL A 212 -6.88 14.98 7.43
CA VAL A 212 -8.19 15.07 6.78
C VAL A 212 -9.08 16.04 7.55
N TYR A 213 -9.14 15.94 8.88
CA TYR A 213 -9.91 16.85 9.71
C TYR A 213 -9.47 18.32 9.55
N ALA A 214 -8.16 18.60 9.58
CA ALA A 214 -7.64 19.95 9.37
C ALA A 214 -7.89 20.43 7.93
N GLY A 215 -7.68 19.56 6.94
CA GLY A 215 -7.89 19.85 5.53
C GLY A 215 -9.35 20.20 5.22
N THR A 216 -10.30 19.45 5.78
CA THR A 216 -11.73 19.74 5.60
C THR A 216 -12.16 21.01 6.32
N HIS A 217 -11.59 21.30 7.49
CA HIS A 217 -11.92 22.52 8.24
C HIS A 217 -11.43 23.80 7.54
N TRP A 218 -10.30 23.77 6.85
CA TRP A 218 -9.74 24.97 6.19
C TRP A 218 -10.14 25.11 4.72
N PHE A 219 -10.26 24.00 3.98
CA PHE A 219 -10.47 24.02 2.53
C PHE A 219 -11.75 23.28 2.10
N GLY A 220 -12.62 22.93 3.04
CA GLY A 220 -13.88 22.22 2.76
C GLY A 220 -13.65 20.85 2.13
N SER A 221 -14.54 20.46 1.21
CA SER A 221 -14.48 19.18 0.48
C SER A 221 -13.13 18.98 -0.24
N SER A 222 -12.60 20.05 -0.83
CA SER A 222 -11.35 20.04 -1.61
C SER A 222 -10.10 19.69 -0.80
N GLY A 223 -10.11 19.96 0.51
CA GLY A 223 -8.97 19.73 1.40
C GLY A 223 -8.85 18.31 1.94
N ALA A 224 -9.90 17.49 1.84
CA ALA A 224 -9.92 16.16 2.45
C ALA A 224 -8.86 15.22 1.85
N PHE A 225 -8.84 15.09 0.52
CA PHE A 225 -7.93 14.18 -0.17
C PHE A 225 -6.46 14.67 -0.13
N PRO A 226 -6.15 15.95 -0.44
CA PRO A 226 -4.80 16.49 -0.28
C PRO A 226 -4.31 16.43 1.17
N GLY A 227 -5.20 16.65 2.15
CA GLY A 227 -4.91 16.50 3.57
C GLY A 227 -4.45 15.08 3.91
N MET A 228 -5.22 14.06 3.51
CA MET A 228 -4.81 12.66 3.67
C MET A 228 -3.44 12.40 3.06
N LEU A 229 -3.20 12.87 1.83
CA LEU A 229 -1.92 12.66 1.16
C LEU A 229 -0.77 13.35 1.89
N ALA A 230 -0.99 14.55 2.41
CA ALA A 230 0.04 15.30 3.13
C ALA A 230 0.45 14.57 4.41
N GLY A 231 -0.52 14.14 5.23
CA GLY A 231 -0.21 13.38 6.44
C GLY A 231 0.38 12.00 6.14
N ASN A 232 -0.10 11.33 5.10
CA ASN A 232 0.52 10.09 4.63
C ASN A 232 1.96 10.28 4.17
N ALA A 233 2.29 11.42 3.56
CA ALA A 233 3.64 11.76 3.15
C ALA A 233 4.56 11.98 4.36
N VAL A 234 4.05 12.63 5.42
CA VAL A 234 4.79 12.77 6.69
C VAL A 234 5.12 11.40 7.28
N ILE A 235 4.13 10.50 7.38
CA ILE A 235 4.38 9.14 7.88
C ILE A 235 5.32 8.36 6.96
N ALA A 236 5.20 8.52 5.64
CA ALA A 236 6.11 7.92 4.67
C ALA A 236 7.56 8.40 4.88
N LEU A 237 7.81 9.68 5.13
CA LEU A 237 9.14 10.19 5.46
C LEU A 237 9.72 9.53 6.72
N ILE A 238 8.91 9.36 7.77
CA ILE A 238 9.33 8.68 9.00
C ILE A 238 9.62 7.19 8.73
N SER A 239 8.83 6.54 7.88
CA SER A 239 9.07 5.15 7.46
C SER A 239 10.36 5.01 6.65
N ILE A 240 10.59 5.89 5.67
CA ILE A 240 11.79 5.89 4.81
C ILE A 240 13.07 6.13 5.64
N THR A 241 13.02 7.06 6.59
CA THR A 241 14.14 7.32 7.51
C THR A 241 14.39 6.11 8.40
N THR A 242 13.35 5.51 8.97
CA THR A 242 13.44 4.29 9.79
C THR A 242 14.00 3.10 8.99
N ALA A 243 13.58 2.92 7.74
CA ALA A 243 14.13 1.90 6.85
C ALA A 243 15.60 2.15 6.53
N SER A 244 15.98 3.41 6.29
CA SER A 244 17.38 3.78 6.03
C SER A 244 18.28 3.53 7.25
N LEU A 245 17.80 3.83 8.46
CA LEU A 245 18.49 3.52 9.71
C LEU A 245 18.58 2.00 9.94
N THR A 246 17.50 1.27 9.65
CA THR A 246 17.45 -0.19 9.76
C THR A 246 18.44 -0.85 8.82
N ALA A 247 18.51 -0.40 7.56
CA ALA A 247 19.47 -0.87 6.57
C ALA A 247 20.91 -0.60 7.02
N LYS A 248 21.21 0.62 7.46
CA LYS A 248 22.55 0.96 8.00
C LYS A 248 22.94 0.03 9.16
N ARG A 249 22.07 -0.13 10.16
CA ARG A 249 22.31 -1.00 11.32
C ARG A 249 22.53 -2.46 10.91
N PHE A 250 21.71 -2.96 9.98
CA PHE A 250 21.80 -4.32 9.46
C PHE A 250 23.17 -4.59 8.82
N PHE A 251 23.63 -3.70 7.93
CA PHE A 251 24.94 -3.86 7.29
C PHE A 251 26.10 -3.70 8.29
N THR A 252 26.03 -2.76 9.24
CA THR A 252 27.08 -2.59 10.25
C THR A 252 27.23 -3.81 11.15
N SER A 253 26.12 -4.41 11.60
CA SER A 253 26.16 -5.61 12.43
C SER A 253 26.76 -6.80 11.68
N ARG A 254 26.45 -6.93 10.39
CA ARG A 254 26.95 -8.02 9.55
C ARG A 254 28.43 -7.84 9.18
N ALA A 255 28.89 -6.61 8.98
CA ALA A 255 30.31 -6.30 8.82
C ALA A 255 31.11 -6.67 10.09
N ARG A 256 30.60 -6.31 11.29
CA ARG A 256 31.22 -6.70 12.57
C ARG A 256 31.29 -8.21 12.75
N ALA A 257 30.22 -8.94 12.41
CA ALA A 257 30.20 -10.40 12.49
C ALA A 257 31.23 -11.06 11.57
N LYS A 258 31.44 -10.53 10.35
CA LYS A 258 32.50 -11.00 9.44
C LYS A 258 33.90 -10.77 10.01
N CYS A 259 34.16 -9.62 10.65
CA CYS A 259 35.45 -9.36 11.29
C CYS A 259 35.69 -10.22 12.54
N ALA A 260 34.65 -10.50 13.33
CA ALA A 260 34.77 -11.30 14.55
C ALA A 260 34.96 -12.81 14.30
N GLY A 261 34.46 -13.34 13.17
CA GLY A 261 34.64 -14.75 12.78
C GLY A 261 35.88 -15.04 11.93
N ALA A 262 36.77 -14.06 11.74
CA ALA A 262 38.02 -14.20 11.01
C ALA A 262 39.24 -14.47 11.93
N HIS A 263 38.99 -14.71 13.21
CA HIS A 263 39.95 -15.14 14.24
C HIS A 263 39.59 -16.55 14.70
#